data_AF-A0A3D0H9J3-F1
#
_entry.id   AF-A0A3D0H9J3-F1
#
_cell.length_a   1.000
_cell.length_b   1.000
_cell.length_c   1.000
_cell.angle_alpha   90.00
_cell.angle_beta   90.00
_cell.angle_gamma   90.00
#
_symmetry.space_group_name_H-M   'P 1'
#
loop_
_entity.id
_entity.type
_entity.pdbx_description
1 polymer ?
#
loop_
_entity_poly.entity_id
_entity_poly.type
_entity_poly.pdbx_seq_one_letter_code
_entity_poly.pdbx_strand_id
1 'polypeptide(L)'
;CVVDGAILTADNGIYGMIGGKTFLEIAKDICPKALANICIGTCASYGGVAAAKPNPTGAKGLSDAIGIKAVNIPGCPPNPINFVATIVNYLLFGKLPDLDDKGRPLFAYGQLVHDQCPRRGHYEAGEMAKSFDSPEAAKGWCLADLGCKGPVT
;
A
#
# COMPACT_ATOMS: atom_id res chain seq x y z
N CYS A 1 -15.82 -2.75 5.68
CA CYS A 1 -15.49 -1.31 5.58
C CYS A 1 -14.28 -1.17 4.69
N VAL A 2 -14.30 -0.22 3.75
CA VAL A 2 -13.11 0.16 2.98
C VAL A 2 -12.62 1.48 3.56
N VAL A 3 -11.33 1.53 3.89
CA VAL A 3 -10.68 2.71 4.48
C VAL A 3 -9.63 3.21 3.50
N ASP A 4 -9.72 4.48 3.14
CA ASP A 4 -8.72 5.23 2.39
C ASP A 4 -8.20 6.39 3.26
N GLY A 5 -6.93 6.74 3.09
CA GLY A 5 -6.23 7.73 3.90
C GLY A 5 -5.68 7.17 5.22
N ALA A 6 -4.68 7.87 5.77
CA ALA A 6 -4.09 7.54 7.05
C ALA A 6 -4.95 8.04 8.22
N ILE A 7 -4.89 7.36 9.36
CA ILE A 7 -5.55 7.80 10.59
C ILE A 7 -4.61 8.74 11.34
N LEU A 8 -5.04 10.00 11.51
CA LEU A 8 -4.26 11.04 12.17
C LEU A 8 -4.52 10.95 13.68
N THR A 9 -3.46 10.78 14.47
CA THR A 9 -3.58 10.46 15.91
C THR A 9 -2.99 11.52 16.83
N ALA A 10 -2.20 12.47 16.33
CA ALA A 10 -1.71 13.60 17.12
C ALA A 10 -2.85 14.52 17.54
N ASP A 11 -2.69 15.18 18.68
CA ASP A 11 -3.65 16.13 19.26
C ASP A 11 -5.09 15.57 19.30
N ASN A 12 -5.22 14.31 19.71
CA ASN A 12 -6.49 13.57 19.75
C ASN A 12 -7.20 13.44 18.37
N GLY A 13 -6.46 13.56 17.26
CA GLY A 13 -6.95 13.30 15.91
C GLY A 13 -7.63 14.48 15.21
N ILE A 14 -7.50 15.69 15.75
CA ILE A 14 -8.14 16.91 15.19
C ILE A 14 -7.70 17.25 13.77
N TYR A 15 -6.58 16.71 13.30
CA TYR A 15 -6.06 16.98 11.95
C TYR A 15 -6.90 16.35 10.82
N GLY A 16 -7.83 15.47 11.13
CA GLY A 16 -8.75 14.88 10.16
C GLY A 16 -10.13 14.73 10.76
N MET A 17 -11.10 15.53 10.30
CA MET A 17 -12.46 15.54 10.84
C MET A 17 -13.52 15.59 9.73
N ILE A 18 -14.62 14.86 9.94
CA ILE A 18 -15.84 14.92 9.11
C ILE A 18 -17.04 15.08 10.05
N GLY A 19 -17.87 16.09 9.83
CA GLY A 19 -19.09 16.30 10.61
C GLY A 19 -18.85 16.45 12.12
N GLY A 20 -17.72 17.06 12.51
CA GLY A 20 -17.34 17.26 13.93
C GLY A 20 -16.75 16.04 14.62
N LYS A 21 -16.57 14.90 13.93
CA LYS A 21 -15.89 13.71 14.45
C LYS A 21 -14.54 13.52 13.78
N THR A 22 -13.53 13.18 14.56
CA THR A 22 -12.20 12.86 14.05
C THR A 22 -12.20 11.55 13.25
N PHE A 23 -11.25 11.38 12.33
CA PHE A 23 -11.07 10.12 11.61
C PHE A 23 -10.80 8.96 12.58
N LEU A 24 -10.09 9.23 13.68
CA LEU A 24 -9.82 8.26 14.73
C LEU A 24 -11.11 7.80 15.43
N GLU A 25 -12.02 8.71 15.76
CA GLU A 25 -13.33 8.37 16.34
C GLU A 25 -14.19 7.58 15.36
N ILE A 26 -14.26 8.03 14.10
CA ILE A 26 -15.01 7.34 13.05
C ILE A 26 -14.47 5.92 12.85
N ALA A 27 -13.15 5.74 12.80
CA ALA A 27 -12.52 4.44 12.65
C ALA A 27 -12.80 3.51 13.84
N LYS A 28 -12.70 4.01 15.08
CA LYS A 28 -13.01 3.24 16.30
C LYS A 28 -14.48 2.83 16.39
N ASP A 29 -15.39 3.63 15.85
CA ASP A 29 -16.82 3.34 15.88
C ASP A 29 -17.25 2.34 14.79
N ILE A 30 -16.73 2.51 13.56
CA ILE A 30 -17.21 1.76 12.39
C ILE A 30 -16.41 0.49 12.14
N CYS A 31 -15.08 0.53 12.20
CA CYS A 31 -14.23 -0.57 11.72
C CYS A 31 -14.36 -1.86 12.56
N PRO A 32 -14.48 -1.82 13.89
CA PRO A 32 -14.69 -3.03 14.70
C PRO A 32 -16.02 -3.75 14.43
N LYS A 33 -17.02 -3.06 13.86
CA LYS A 33 -18.34 -3.60 13.54
C LYS A 33 -18.41 -4.18 12.12
N ALA A 34 -17.39 -3.93 11.30
CA ALA A 34 -17.35 -4.42 9.94
C ALA A 34 -16.97 -5.90 9.88
N LEU A 35 -17.60 -6.65 8.99
CA LEU A 35 -17.23 -8.03 8.67
C LEU A 35 -15.74 -8.17 8.32
N ALA A 36 -15.23 -7.24 7.51
CA ALA A 36 -13.84 -7.15 7.12
C ALA A 36 -13.48 -5.67 6.92
N ASN A 37 -12.23 -5.33 7.20
CA ASN A 37 -11.66 -4.00 6.94
C ASN A 37 -10.63 -4.13 5.81
N ILE A 38 -10.82 -3.36 4.74
CA ILE A 38 -9.91 -3.30 3.60
C ILE A 38 -9.27 -1.93 3.58
N CYS A 39 -7.96 -1.86 3.76
CA CYS A 39 -7.17 -0.65 3.62
C CYS A 39 -6.75 -0.51 2.16
N ILE A 40 -7.30 0.47 1.45
CA ILE A 40 -6.89 0.76 0.08
C ILE A 40 -5.78 1.82 0.10
N GLY A 41 -4.65 1.48 -0.49
CA GLY A 41 -3.48 2.33 -0.58
C GLY A 41 -2.55 2.29 0.64
N THR A 42 -1.32 2.77 0.42
CA THR A 42 -0.26 2.77 1.43
C THR A 42 -0.60 3.65 2.64
N CYS A 43 -1.41 4.70 2.45
CA CYS A 43 -1.85 5.58 3.54
C CYS A 43 -2.68 4.82 4.59
N ALA A 44 -3.75 4.14 4.17
CA ALA A 44 -4.57 3.36 5.09
C ALA A 44 -3.86 2.10 5.61
N SER A 45 -2.99 1.51 4.79
CA SER A 45 -2.26 0.30 5.17
C SER A 45 -1.19 0.59 6.23
N TYR A 46 -0.36 1.63 6.02
CA TYR A 46 0.88 1.86 6.77
C TYR A 46 1.19 3.34 7.08
N GLY A 47 0.25 4.26 6.84
CA GLY A 47 0.41 5.71 7.06
C GLY A 47 0.90 6.49 5.84
N GLY A 48 1.63 5.85 4.92
CA GLY A 48 2.02 6.43 3.63
C GLY A 48 2.82 7.74 3.74
N VAL A 49 2.64 8.64 2.77
CA VAL A 49 3.36 9.92 2.75
C VAL A 49 3.05 10.80 3.97
N ALA A 50 1.83 10.71 4.51
CA ALA A 50 1.44 11.46 5.71
C ALA A 50 2.22 11.05 6.95
N ALA A 51 2.69 9.79 7.01
CA ALA A 51 3.51 9.27 8.09
C ALA A 51 5.02 9.41 7.84
N ALA A 52 5.44 9.93 6.69
CA ALA A 52 6.86 10.19 6.42
C ALA A 52 7.41 11.24 7.39
N LYS A 53 8.71 11.18 7.68
CA LYS A 53 9.38 12.14 8.57
C LYS A 53 9.08 13.57 8.10
N PRO A 54 8.64 14.49 8.99
CA PRO A 54 8.62 14.39 10.46
C PRO A 54 7.33 13.83 11.09
N ASN A 55 6.34 13.40 10.32
CA ASN A 55 5.03 12.91 10.79
C ASN A 55 4.33 13.86 11.80
N PRO A 56 4.04 15.12 11.39
CA PRO A 56 3.54 16.15 12.31
C PRO A 56 2.13 15.84 12.85
N THR A 57 1.34 15.03 12.14
CA THR A 57 -0.05 14.70 12.47
C THR A 57 -0.21 13.35 13.16
N GLY A 58 0.90 12.64 13.44
CA GLY A 58 0.88 11.30 14.00
C GLY A 58 0.08 10.33 13.12
N ALA A 59 0.22 10.44 11.81
CA ALA A 59 -0.42 9.57 10.82
C ALA A 59 0.03 8.12 11.00
N LYS A 60 -0.93 7.19 10.94
CA LYS A 60 -0.74 5.74 11.06
C LYS A 60 -1.65 4.99 10.09
N GLY A 61 -1.29 3.75 9.77
CA GLY A 61 -2.23 2.82 9.14
C GLY A 61 -3.37 2.44 10.11
N LEU A 62 -4.47 1.92 9.57
CA LEU A 62 -5.67 1.58 10.35
C LEU A 62 -5.35 0.63 11.52
N SER A 63 -4.64 -0.46 11.24
CA SER A 63 -4.29 -1.48 12.22
C SER A 63 -3.49 -0.89 13.38
N ASP A 64 -2.49 -0.06 13.08
CA ASP A 64 -1.63 0.59 14.09
C ASP A 64 -2.35 1.70 14.86
N ALA A 65 -3.36 2.32 14.25
CA ALA A 65 -4.11 3.40 14.87
C ALA A 65 -5.13 2.92 15.91
N ILE A 66 -5.79 1.79 15.66
CA ILE A 66 -6.92 1.31 16.49
C ILE A 66 -6.83 -0.15 16.95
N GLY A 67 -5.78 -0.89 16.58
CA GLY A 67 -5.51 -2.24 17.11
C GLY A 67 -6.37 -3.36 16.53
N ILE A 68 -6.77 -3.26 15.25
CA ILE A 68 -7.54 -4.28 14.55
C ILE A 68 -6.75 -4.90 13.40
N LYS A 69 -7.19 -6.07 12.90
CA LYS A 69 -6.67 -6.63 11.65
C LYS A 69 -7.40 -6.05 10.44
N ALA A 70 -6.65 -5.85 9.36
CA ALA A 70 -7.17 -5.37 8.08
C ALA A 70 -6.48 -6.10 6.92
N VAL A 71 -7.15 -6.16 5.77
CA VAL A 71 -6.55 -6.56 4.49
C VAL A 71 -5.92 -5.31 3.87
N ASN A 72 -4.61 -5.35 3.69
CA ASN A 72 -3.83 -4.23 3.18
C ASN A 72 -3.63 -4.36 1.67
N ILE A 73 -4.08 -3.36 0.92
CA ILE A 73 -3.90 -3.27 -0.54
C ILE A 73 -3.03 -2.05 -0.82
N PRO A 74 -1.72 -2.11 -0.49
CA PRO A 74 -0.82 -0.96 -0.58
C PRO A 74 -0.48 -0.60 -2.02
N GLY A 75 0.01 0.63 -2.19
CA GLY A 75 0.20 1.28 -3.48
C GLY A 75 -0.24 2.73 -3.37
N CYS A 76 0.31 3.62 -4.20
CA CYS A 76 0.02 5.05 -4.12
C CYS A 76 -0.35 5.63 -5.50
N PRO A 77 -1.49 5.23 -6.09
CA PRO A 77 -2.47 4.24 -5.60
C PRO A 77 -2.12 2.78 -6.00
N PRO A 78 -2.80 1.76 -5.45
CA PRO A 78 -2.67 0.38 -5.91
C PRO A 78 -3.27 0.19 -7.32
N ASN A 79 -2.89 -0.90 -8.00
CA ASN A 79 -3.60 -1.33 -9.20
C ASN A 79 -5.08 -1.61 -8.84
N PRO A 80 -6.07 -1.06 -9.56
CA PRO A 80 -7.48 -1.23 -9.24
C PRO A 80 -7.92 -2.70 -9.23
N ILE A 81 -7.28 -3.56 -10.04
CA ILE A 81 -7.58 -4.99 -10.09
C ILE A 81 -7.24 -5.68 -8.76
N ASN A 82 -6.19 -5.26 -8.05
CA ASN A 82 -5.86 -5.85 -6.74
C ASN A 82 -7.00 -5.64 -5.73
N PHE A 83 -7.62 -4.45 -5.75
CA PHE A 83 -8.77 -4.12 -4.91
C PHE A 83 -10.02 -4.90 -5.33
N VAL A 84 -10.39 -4.84 -6.61
CA VAL A 84 -11.59 -5.53 -7.13
C VAL A 84 -11.48 -7.04 -6.94
N ALA A 85 -10.33 -7.64 -7.26
CA ALA A 85 -10.12 -9.08 -7.12
C ALA A 85 -10.20 -9.54 -5.65
N THR A 86 -9.75 -8.72 -4.70
CA THR A 86 -9.89 -9.01 -3.27
C THR A 86 -11.36 -9.08 -2.85
N ILE A 87 -12.19 -8.15 -3.32
CA ILE A 87 -13.64 -8.17 -3.06
C ILE A 87 -14.31 -9.36 -3.75
N VAL A 88 -14.01 -9.57 -5.03
CA VAL A 88 -14.57 -10.67 -5.82
C VAL A 88 -14.21 -12.04 -5.23
N ASN A 89 -12.99 -12.22 -4.70
CA ASN A 89 -12.60 -13.44 -4.00
C ASN A 89 -13.56 -13.76 -2.84
N TYR A 90 -13.90 -12.77 -2.02
CA TYR A 90 -14.86 -12.96 -0.95
C TYR A 90 -16.27 -13.27 -1.47
N LEU A 91 -16.72 -12.57 -2.50
CA LEU A 91 -18.06 -12.79 -3.08
C LEU A 91 -18.21 -14.18 -3.68
N LEU A 92 -17.16 -14.72 -4.31
CA LEU A 92 -17.21 -16.04 -4.96
C LEU A 92 -16.97 -17.20 -4.00
N PHE A 93 -16.07 -17.02 -3.02
CA PHE A 93 -15.59 -18.13 -2.18
C PHE A 93 -16.00 -18.03 -0.70
N GLY A 94 -16.69 -16.95 -0.30
CA GLY A 94 -17.13 -16.73 1.08
C GLY A 94 -16.00 -16.49 2.09
N LYS A 95 -14.76 -16.30 1.62
CA LYS A 95 -13.57 -16.04 2.45
C LYS A 95 -12.64 -15.01 1.82
N LEU A 96 -11.90 -14.29 2.66
CA LEU A 96 -10.84 -13.39 2.21
C LEU A 96 -9.69 -14.19 1.55
N PRO A 97 -8.90 -13.58 0.64
CA PRO A 97 -7.74 -14.24 0.06
C PRO A 97 -6.69 -14.53 1.14
N ASP A 98 -5.79 -15.48 0.86
CA ASP A 98 -4.64 -15.73 1.71
C ASP A 98 -3.74 -14.49 1.73
N LEU A 99 -3.27 -14.13 2.92
CA LEU A 99 -2.49 -12.92 3.18
C LEU A 99 -1.07 -13.28 3.62
N ASP A 100 -0.11 -12.41 3.34
CA ASP A 100 1.21 -12.46 3.97
C ASP A 100 1.20 -11.93 5.41
N ASP A 101 2.37 -11.93 6.04
CA ASP A 101 2.60 -11.45 7.41
C ASP A 101 2.31 -9.94 7.60
N LYS A 102 2.24 -9.19 6.51
CA LYS A 102 1.87 -7.77 6.47
C LYS A 102 0.39 -7.54 6.14
N GLY A 103 -0.40 -8.61 6.04
CA GLY A 103 -1.83 -8.54 5.73
C GLY A 103 -2.14 -8.23 4.26
N ARG A 104 -1.18 -8.45 3.34
CA ARG A 104 -1.35 -8.18 1.90
C ARG A 104 -1.78 -9.46 1.16
N PRO A 105 -2.72 -9.39 0.20
CA PRO A 105 -3.11 -10.55 -0.60
C PRO A 105 -1.93 -11.18 -1.37
N LEU A 106 -1.70 -12.48 -1.18
CA LEU A 106 -0.56 -13.19 -1.78
C LEU A 106 -0.58 -13.14 -3.31
N PHE A 107 -1.77 -13.19 -3.93
CA PHE A 107 -1.90 -13.13 -5.39
C PHE A 107 -1.38 -11.83 -6.00
N ALA A 108 -1.34 -10.74 -5.23
CA ALA A 108 -0.96 -9.42 -5.69
C ALA A 108 0.41 -8.94 -5.17
N TYR A 109 0.81 -9.40 -3.98
CA TYR A 109 1.99 -8.88 -3.28
C TYR A 109 2.97 -9.98 -2.83
N GLY A 110 2.75 -11.22 -3.27
CA GLY A 110 3.56 -12.38 -2.88
C GLY A 110 4.93 -12.48 -3.57
N GLN A 111 5.22 -11.59 -4.52
CA GLN A 111 6.51 -11.55 -5.25
C GLN A 111 7.03 -10.12 -5.32
N LEU A 112 8.35 -9.97 -5.41
CA LEU A 112 8.99 -8.69 -5.61
C LEU A 112 8.76 -8.19 -7.03
N VAL A 113 8.65 -6.87 -7.20
CA VAL A 113 8.55 -6.25 -8.52
C VAL A 113 9.73 -6.65 -9.42
N HIS A 114 10.93 -6.78 -8.86
CA HIS A 114 12.13 -7.14 -9.62
C HIS A 114 12.11 -8.58 -10.16
N ASP A 115 11.39 -9.49 -9.53
CA ASP A 115 11.31 -10.89 -9.96
C ASP A 115 10.35 -11.07 -11.14
N GLN A 116 9.45 -10.13 -11.35
CA GLN A 116 8.56 -10.06 -12.52
C GLN A 116 8.94 -8.93 -13.50
N CYS A 117 10.12 -8.34 -13.35
CA CYS A 117 10.50 -7.18 -14.13
C CYS A 117 10.85 -7.56 -15.58
N PRO A 118 10.23 -6.93 -16.60
CA PRO A 118 10.58 -7.21 -18.00
C PRO A 118 12.01 -6.77 -18.37
N ARG A 119 12.65 -5.93 -17.54
CA ARG A 119 14.04 -5.49 -17.71
C ARG A 119 15.05 -6.38 -16.98
N ARG A 120 14.62 -7.52 -16.40
CA ARG A 120 15.47 -8.41 -15.60
C ARG A 120 16.65 -8.98 -16.40
N GLY A 121 16.45 -9.32 -17.67
CA GLY A 121 17.55 -9.77 -18.54
C GLY A 121 18.67 -8.72 -18.69
N HIS A 122 18.32 -7.45 -18.85
CA HIS A 122 19.29 -6.35 -18.87
C HIS A 122 20.02 -6.20 -17.53
N TYR A 123 19.31 -6.36 -16.41
CA TYR A 123 19.92 -6.35 -15.08
C TYR A 123 21.00 -7.44 -14.95
N GLU A 124 20.69 -8.67 -15.35
CA GLU A 124 21.59 -9.82 -15.29
C GLU A 124 22.78 -9.69 -16.24
N ALA A 125 22.59 -9.03 -17.38
CA ALA A 125 23.65 -8.74 -18.35
C ALA A 125 24.54 -7.54 -17.96
N GLY A 126 24.23 -6.81 -16.88
CA GLY A 126 24.94 -5.57 -16.51
C GLY A 126 24.59 -4.37 -17.40
N GLU A 127 23.54 -4.46 -18.19
CA GLU A 127 23.05 -3.43 -19.11
C GLU A 127 22.18 -2.42 -18.34
N MET A 128 22.83 -1.35 -17.86
CA MET A 128 22.23 -0.32 -17.02
C MET A 128 22.09 1.02 -17.73
N ALA A 129 20.94 1.67 -17.57
CA ALA A 129 20.74 3.06 -17.97
C ALA A 129 21.61 4.00 -17.10
N LYS A 130 22.38 4.87 -17.74
CA LYS A 130 23.33 5.77 -17.05
C LYS A 130 22.73 7.12 -16.66
N SER A 131 21.73 7.56 -17.40
CA SER A 131 20.90 8.73 -17.10
C SER A 131 19.52 8.57 -17.75
N PHE A 132 18.56 9.42 -17.39
CA PHE A 132 17.21 9.36 -17.94
C PHE A 132 17.16 9.56 -19.46
N ASP A 133 18.10 10.32 -20.03
CA ASP A 133 18.18 10.62 -21.47
C ASP A 133 19.22 9.77 -22.22
N SER A 134 19.81 8.78 -21.55
CA SER A 134 20.85 7.93 -22.16
C SER A 134 20.29 7.03 -23.27
N PRO A 135 21.09 6.69 -24.31
CA PRO A 135 20.68 5.73 -25.34
C PRO A 135 20.25 4.37 -24.76
N GLU A 136 20.84 3.96 -23.64
CA GLU A 136 20.50 2.76 -22.87
C GLU A 136 19.10 2.85 -22.28
N ALA A 137 18.73 4.01 -21.70
CA ALA A 137 17.39 4.24 -21.19
C ALA A 137 16.34 4.15 -22.31
N ALA A 138 16.64 4.73 -23.48
CA ALA A 138 15.78 4.65 -24.67
C ALA A 138 15.63 3.22 -25.21
N LYS A 139 16.64 2.36 -25.02
CA LYS A 139 16.60 0.92 -25.34
C LYS A 139 15.89 0.07 -24.28
N GLY A 140 15.42 0.66 -23.19
CA GLY A 140 14.71 -0.06 -22.13
C GLY A 140 15.62 -0.82 -21.16
N TRP A 141 16.91 -0.45 -21.07
CA TRP A 141 17.87 -1.06 -20.15
C TRP A 141 17.47 -0.90 -18.68
N CYS A 142 18.12 -1.66 -17.80
CA CYS A 142 17.76 -1.69 -16.39
C CYS A 142 17.99 -0.33 -15.71
N LEU A 143 17.10 0.02 -14.77
CA LEU A 143 17.08 1.29 -14.05
C LEU A 143 17.70 1.21 -12.65
N ALA A 144 18.43 0.14 -12.33
CA ALA A 144 19.01 -0.05 -11.00
C ALA A 144 19.95 1.12 -10.62
N ASP A 145 20.84 1.54 -11.54
CA ASP A 145 21.75 2.68 -11.36
C ASP A 145 21.00 4.02 -11.18
N LEU A 146 19.75 4.12 -11.65
CA LEU A 146 18.89 5.30 -11.47
C LEU A 146 18.05 5.25 -10.19
N GLY A 147 18.30 4.28 -9.32
CA GLY A 147 17.68 4.20 -7.99
C GLY A 147 16.39 3.39 -7.92
N CYS A 148 16.10 2.54 -8.91
CA CYS A 148 14.96 1.63 -8.88
C CYS A 148 14.87 0.84 -7.57
N LYS A 149 13.67 0.78 -6.97
CA LYS A 149 13.41 0.07 -5.70
C LYS A 149 12.73 -1.29 -5.88
N GLY A 150 12.51 -1.71 -7.13
CA GLY A 150 11.87 -3.00 -7.43
C GLY A 150 12.44 -4.22 -6.70
N PRO A 151 13.76 -4.31 -6.40
CA PRO A 151 14.32 -5.44 -5.63
C PRO A 151 13.86 -5.53 -4.18
N VAL A 152 13.18 -4.51 -3.66
CA VAL A 152 12.69 -4.44 -2.27
C VAL A 152 11.23 -3.99 -2.18
N THR A 153 10.50 -4.01 -3.31
CA THR A 153 9.09 -3.61 -3.40
C THR A 153 8.22 -4.81 -3.70
#